data_AF-A0A820HHM6-F1
#
_entry.id   AF-A0A820HHM6-F1
#
_cell.length_a   1.000
_cell.length_b   1.000
_cell.length_c   1.000
_cell.angle_alpha   90.00
_cell.angle_beta   90.00
_cell.angle_gamma   90.00
#
_symmetry.space_group_name_H-M   'P 1'
#
loop_
_entity.id
_entity.type
_entity.pdbx_description
1 polymer ?
#
loop_
_entity_poly.entity_id
_entity_poly.type
_entity_poly.pdbx_seq_one_letter_code
_entity_poly.pdbx_strand_id
1 'polypeptide(L)' 'MNKENFRFYIKVRTALNIQAKDIHEELCFVCGDETPSLKTIEEWSKWFRENREEAEDEVRSDSLVIETTSENIEQ' A
#
# COMPACT_ATOMS: atom_id res chain seq x y z
N MET A 1 3.17 15.46 -10.27
CA MET A 1 2.81 14.91 -8.94
C MET A 1 3.72 13.73 -8.60
N ASN A 2 4.12 13.49 -7.34
CA ASN A 2 5.05 12.38 -7.04
C ASN A 2 4.31 11.04 -6.85
N LYS A 3 5.04 9.92 -6.89
CA LYS A 3 4.46 8.56 -6.79
C LYS A 3 3.69 8.32 -5.48
N GLU A 4 4.15 8.91 -4.38
CA GLU A 4 3.51 8.78 -3.07
C GLU A 4 2.14 9.48 -3.03
N ASN A 5 2.03 10.66 -3.64
CA ASN A 5 0.78 11.39 -3.74
C ASN A 5 -0.26 10.62 -4.56
N PHE A 6 0.15 9.98 -5.67
CA PHE A 6 -0.75 9.11 -6.44
C PHE A 6 -1.22 7.92 -5.61
N ARG A 7 -0.31 7.23 -4.91
CA ARG A 7 -0.65 6.10 -4.04
C ARG A 7 -1.63 6.50 -2.94
N PHE A 8 -1.36 7.61 -2.26
CA PHE A 8 -2.23 8.10 -1.19
C PHE A 8 -3.62 8.46 -1.72
N TYR A 9 -3.70 9.16 -2.86
CA TYR A 9 -4.97 9.48 -3.49
C TYR A 9 -5.77 8.23 -3.86
N ILE A 10 -5.13 7.28 -4.56
CA ILE A 10 -5.75 6.02 -4.97
C ILE A 10 -6.23 5.23 -3.74
N LYS A 11 -5.44 5.20 -2.64
CA LYS A 11 -5.85 4.57 -1.37
C LYS A 11 -7.13 5.18 -0.81
N VAL A 12 -7.21 6.51 -0.74
CA VAL A 12 -8.40 7.22 -0.23
C VAL A 12 -9.63 6.96 -1.11
N ARG A 13 -9.50 7.08 -2.43
CA ARG A 13 -10.62 6.84 -3.37
C ARG A 13 -11.08 5.39 -3.35
N THR A 14 -10.15 4.44 -3.24
CA THR A 14 -10.45 3.01 -3.08
C THR A 14 -11.22 2.74 -1.79
N ALA A 15 -10.83 3.38 -0.67
CA ALA A 15 -11.54 3.25 0.61
C ALA A 15 -12.98 3.81 0.56
N LEU A 16 -13.24 4.74 -0.35
CA LEU A 16 -14.58 5.28 -0.65
C LEU A 16 -15.36 4.44 -1.68
N ASN A 17 -14.85 3.27 -2.07
CA ASN A 17 -15.44 2.38 -3.09
C ASN A 17 -15.59 3.01 -4.48
N ILE A 18 -14.76 4.00 -4.81
CA ILE A 18 -14.71 4.55 -6.17
C ILE A 18 -14.02 3.55 -7.09
N GLN A 19 -14.50 3.40 -8.33
CA GLN A 19 -13.92 2.47 -9.29
C GLN A 19 -12.58 2.99 -9.82
N ALA A 20 -11.65 2.08 -10.13
CA ALA A 20 -10.33 2.42 -10.65
C ALA A 20 -10.40 3.25 -11.94
N LYS A 21 -11.42 3.02 -12.77
CA LYS A 21 -11.68 3.79 -13.99
C LYS A 21 -11.97 5.26 -13.68
N ASP A 22 -12.87 5.53 -12.74
CA ASP A 22 -13.22 6.92 -12.36
C ASP A 22 -12.00 7.63 -11.74
N ILE A 23 -11.22 6.92 -10.93
CA ILE A 23 -9.97 7.43 -10.36
C ILE A 23 -8.96 7.80 -11.46
N HIS A 24 -8.84 6.96 -12.49
CA HIS A 24 -7.96 7.22 -13.63
C HIS A 24 -8.43 8.45 -14.43
N GLU A 25 -9.73 8.59 -14.68
CA GLU A 25 -10.29 9.76 -15.37
C GLU A 25 -10.03 11.06 -14.58
N GLU A 26 -10.21 11.03 -13.25
CA GLU A 26 -9.90 12.15 -12.36
C GLU A 26 -8.42 12.53 -12.40
N LEU A 27 -7.53 11.53 -12.32
CA LEU A 27 -6.10 11.77 -12.37
C LEU A 27 -5.66 12.25 -13.75
N CYS A 28 -6.21 11.71 -14.85
CA CYS A 28 -5.94 12.21 -16.20
C CYS A 28 -6.38 13.67 -16.36
N PHE A 29 -7.52 14.05 -15.80
CA PHE A 29 -8.00 15.43 -15.84
C PHE A 29 -7.09 16.40 -15.09
N VAL A 30 -6.52 15.99 -13.95
CA VAL A 30 -5.69 16.86 -13.10
C VAL A 30 -4.21 16.84 -13.48
N CYS A 31 -3.66 15.67 -13.81
CA CYS A 31 -2.23 15.42 -13.97
C CYS A 31 -1.81 15.11 -15.41
N GLY A 32 -2.75 14.90 -16.33
CA GLY A 32 -2.45 14.65 -17.75
C GLY A 32 -1.51 13.45 -17.93
N ASP A 33 -0.41 13.67 -18.65
CA ASP A 33 0.57 12.64 -19.01
C ASP A 33 1.37 12.08 -17.80
N GLU A 34 1.35 12.76 -16.66
CA GLU A 34 1.97 12.24 -15.42
C GLU A 34 1.13 11.14 -14.76
N THR A 35 -0.06 10.86 -15.28
CA THR A 35 -1.02 9.92 -14.69
C THR A 35 -0.53 8.47 -14.80
N PRO A 36 -0.55 7.70 -13.70
CA PRO A 36 -0.29 6.26 -13.76
C PRO A 36 -1.29 5.56 -14.68
N SER A 37 -0.85 4.52 -15.38
CA SER A 37 -1.75 3.75 -16.23
C SER A 37 -2.94 3.18 -15.45
N LEU A 38 -4.08 3.01 -16.12
CA LEU A 38 -5.27 2.40 -15.52
C LEU A 38 -4.96 1.06 -14.84
N LYS A 39 -4.13 0.22 -15.48
CA LYS A 39 -3.69 -1.07 -14.91
C LYS A 39 -2.96 -0.91 -13.57
N THR A 40 -2.07 0.09 -13.46
CA THR A 40 -1.38 0.39 -12.20
C THR A 40 -2.35 0.81 -11.10
N ILE A 41 -3.37 1.60 -11.46
CA ILE A 41 -4.41 2.03 -10.51
C ILE A 41 -5.25 0.83 -10.06
N GLU A 42 -5.60 -0.08 -10.96
CA GLU A 42 -6.32 -1.32 -10.64
C GLU A 42 -5.52 -2.22 -9.69
N GLU A 43 -4.24 -2.44 -9.97
CA GLU A 43 -3.33 -3.22 -9.13
C GLU A 43 -3.23 -2.62 -7.71
N TRP A 44 -3.05 -1.30 -7.59
CA TRP A 44 -3.02 -0.66 -6.28
C TRP A 44 -4.37 -0.66 -5.59
N SER A 45 -5.47 -0.45 -6.31
CA SER A 45 -6.82 -0.49 -5.73
C SER A 45 -7.15 -1.90 -5.21
N LYS A 46 -6.72 -2.95 -5.92
CA LYS A 46 -6.82 -4.33 -5.46
C LYS A 46 -6.00 -4.53 -4.19
N TRP A 47 -4.72 -4.17 -4.22
CA TRP A 47 -3.82 -4.31 -3.07
C TRP A 47 -4.33 -3.58 -1.82
N PHE A 48 -4.86 -2.36 -1.98
CA PHE A 48 -5.44 -1.59 -0.86
C PHE A 48 -6.74 -2.18 -0.31
N ARG A 49 -7.54 -2.88 -1.12
CA ARG A 49 -8.72 -3.60 -0.64
C ARG A 49 -8.32 -4.83 0.17
N GLU A 50 -7.40 -5.62 -0.35
CA GLU A 50 -6.87 -6.82 0.31
C GLU A 50 -6.16 -6.45 1.63
N ASN A 51 -5.33 -5.39 1.63
CA ASN A 51 -4.65 -4.90 2.84
C ASN A 51 -5.59 -4.21 3.84
N ARG A 52 -6.83 -3.88 3.44
CA ARG A 52 -7.88 -3.42 4.36
C ARG A 52 -8.56 -4.60 5.05
N GLU A 53 -8.69 -5.73 4.36
CA GLU A 53 -9.19 -6.98 4.94
C GLU A 53 -8.14 -7.65 5.84
N GLU A 54 -6.85 -7.55 5.52
CA GLU A 54 -5.73 -8.02 6.38
C GLU A 54 -5.46 -7.12 7.59
N ALA A 55 -6.15 -5.97 7.73
CA ALA A 55 -6.04 -5.09 8.89
C ALA A 55 -6.82 -5.62 10.13
N GLU A 56 -7.17 -6.91 10.16
CA GLU A 56 -7.24 -7.65 11.41
C GLU A 56 -5.81 -7.97 11.87
N ASP A 57 -5.14 -6.95 12.44
CA ASP A 57 -3.83 -6.97 13.11
C ASP A 57 -2.98 -8.25 12.88
N GLU A 58 -2.36 -8.37 11.72
CA GLU A 58 -1.07 -9.06 11.69
C GLU A 58 -0.08 -8.18 12.45
N VAL A 59 0.08 -8.51 13.74
CA VAL A 59 1.20 -8.09 14.58
C VAL A 59 2.43 -8.12 13.69
N ARG A 60 2.97 -6.93 13.38
CA ARG A 60 4.23 -6.79 12.67
C ARG A 60 5.22 -7.69 13.38
N SER A 61 5.58 -8.81 12.76
CA SER A 61 6.71 -9.62 13.20
C SER A 61 7.92 -8.75 12.95
N ASP A 62 8.32 -8.04 14.00
CA ASP A 62 9.61 -7.36 14.07
C ASP A 62 10.67 -8.43 13.79
N SER A 63 11.30 -8.28 12.63
CA SER A 63 12.42 -9.08 12.18
C SER A 63 13.54 -9.07 13.22
N LEU A 64 13.91 -10.27 13.70
CA LEU A 64 15.13 -10.64 14.42
C LEU A 64 15.60 -9.73 15.57
N VAL A 65 15.44 -10.22 16.81
CA VAL A 65 16.50 -10.08 17.83
C VAL A 65 16.99 -11.48 18.15
N ILE A 66 18.25 -11.75 17.79
CA ILE A 66 19.00 -12.89 18.29
C ILE A 66 19.16 -12.65 19.79
N GLU A 67 18.35 -13.31 20.60
CA GLU A 67 18.58 -13.32 22.04
C GLU A 67 19.69 -14.33 22.30
N THR A 68 20.87 -13.82 22.64
CA THR A 68 22.05 -14.60 23.00
C THR A 68 21.71 -15.49 24.19
N THR A 69 21.55 -16.80 23.97
CA THR A 69 21.37 -17.77 25.05
C THR A 69 22.58 -17.70 25.99
N SER A 70 22.35 -17.70 27.32
CA SER A 70 23.42 -17.67 28.34
C SER A 70 24.25 -18.96 28.43
N GLU A 71 24.24 -19.79 27.37
CA GLU A 71 24.91 -21.11 27.32
C GLU A 71 26.38 -21.01 26.88
N ASN A 72 26.96 -19.80 26.88
CA ASN A 72 28.38 -19.56 26.58
C ASN A 72 29.09 -18.77 27.70
N ILE A 73 28.83 -19.11 28.96
CA ILE A 73 29.70 -18.73 30.08
C ILE A 73 30.43 -20.01 30.51
N GLU A 74 31.68 -20.13 30.06
CA GLU A 74 32.64 -21.08 30.61
C GLU A 74 32.80 -20.87 32.12
N GLN A 75 32.57 -21.91 32.92
CA GLN A 75 33.26 -22.14 34.19
C GLN A 75 33.53 -23.62 34.39
#